data_AF-A0A970IEL5-F1
#
_entry.id   AF-A0A970IEL5-F1
#
_cell.length_a   1.000
_cell.length_b   1.000
_cell.length_c   1.000
_cell.angle_alpha   90.00
_cell.angle_beta   90.00
_cell.angle_gamma   90.00
#
_symmetry.space_group_name_H-M   'P 1'
#
loop_
_entity.id
_entity.type
_entity.pdbx_description
1 polymer ?
#
loop_
_entity_poly.entity_id
_entity_poly.type
_entity_poly.pdbx_seq_one_letter_code
_entity_poly.pdbx_strand_id
1 'polypeptide(L)'
;MNTLIPQIKLKSIFENKGFSLVEIVITLALLGIILVPIFSFYFFGANTYEAAQKKSNIQNDILIAAEFITKELRTATAISLVETPNQNKGLYNSSIGLKKGCIEYNYNNISKPLTNSNIVELNLTLKKNSNILEFYIIGEEGKDQYRIHSKVTLLNLEKLPVQDSSGV
;
A
#
# COMPACT_ATOMS: atom_id res chain seq x y z
N MET A 1 33.90 22.79 -74.91
CA MET A 1 32.71 22.46 -74.09
C MET A 1 33.18 22.40 -72.64
N ASN A 2 33.08 23.53 -71.92
CA ASN A 2 33.57 23.66 -70.54
C ASN A 2 32.44 23.28 -69.57
N THR A 3 32.64 22.23 -68.78
CA THR A 3 31.78 21.93 -67.63
C THR A 3 32.47 22.43 -66.37
N LEU A 4 32.00 23.56 -65.85
CA LEU A 4 32.39 24.08 -64.54
C LEU A 4 31.67 23.25 -63.47
N ILE A 5 32.42 22.39 -62.77
CA ILE A 5 31.91 21.74 -61.55
C ILE A 5 32.11 22.72 -60.40
N PRO A 6 31.06 23.20 -59.73
CA PRO A 6 31.22 24.07 -58.57
C PRO A 6 31.73 23.22 -57.41
N GLN A 7 32.96 23.48 -56.95
CA GLN A 7 33.43 22.94 -55.68
C GLN A 7 32.61 23.56 -54.55
N ILE A 8 31.71 22.77 -53.97
CA ILE A 8 31.00 23.12 -52.75
C ILE A 8 32.05 23.19 -51.64
N LYS A 9 32.50 24.40 -51.31
CA LYS A 9 33.25 24.65 -50.08
C LYS A 9 32.36 24.28 -48.90
N LEU A 10 32.54 23.07 -48.36
CA LEU A 10 32.10 22.72 -47.02
C LEU A 10 32.87 23.62 -46.05
N LYS A 11 32.28 24.77 -45.72
CA LYS A 11 32.80 25.69 -44.71
C LYS A 11 32.82 24.90 -43.39
N SER A 12 34.01 24.55 -42.93
CA SER A 12 34.25 23.95 -41.62
C SER A 12 33.53 24.76 -40.55
N ILE A 13 32.60 24.13 -39.83
CA ILE A 13 31.77 24.76 -38.79
C ILE A 13 32.56 24.99 -37.49
N PHE A 14 33.79 24.50 -37.41
CA PHE A 14 34.64 24.69 -36.24
C PHE A 14 35.66 25.82 -36.48
N GLU A 15 35.17 27.06 -36.54
CA GLU A 15 36.02 28.21 -36.25
C GLU A 15 36.25 28.27 -34.73
N ASN A 16 37.52 28.34 -34.30
CA ASN A 16 37.97 28.41 -32.89
C ASN A 16 37.55 29.73 -32.21
N LYS A 17 36.25 30.00 -32.09
CA LYS A 17 35.71 31.12 -31.32
C LYS A 17 35.31 30.59 -29.94
N GLY A 18 36.13 30.90 -28.93
CA GLY A 18 35.77 30.66 -27.54
C GLY A 18 34.57 31.51 -27.13
N PHE A 19 33.88 31.10 -26.07
CA PHE A 19 32.77 31.87 -25.52
C PHE A 19 33.28 33.15 -24.84
N SER A 20 32.58 34.26 -25.05
CA SER A 20 32.82 35.48 -24.27
C SER A 20 32.44 35.26 -22.81
N LEU A 21 33.16 35.91 -21.90
CA LEU A 21 32.83 35.91 -20.46
C LEU A 21 31.38 36.35 -20.23
N VAL A 22 30.91 37.34 -21.00
CA VAL A 22 29.53 37.85 -20.91
C VAL A 22 28.52 36.81 -21.35
N GLU A 23 28.81 36.01 -22.39
CA GLU A 23 27.92 34.93 -22.83
C GLU A 23 27.81 33.83 -21.77
N ILE A 24 28.90 33.48 -21.10
CA ILE A 24 28.88 32.50 -20.00
C ILE A 24 28.04 33.03 -18.82
N VAL A 25 28.20 34.29 -18.44
CA VAL A 25 27.41 34.88 -17.34
C VAL A 25 25.92 34.92 -17.66
N ILE A 26 25.54 35.34 -18.87
CA ILE A 26 24.13 35.41 -19.29
C ILE A 26 23.52 34.01 -19.36
N THR A 27 24.24 33.03 -19.92
CA THR A 27 23.77 31.64 -20.00
C THR A 27 23.60 31.00 -18.63
N LEU A 28 24.53 31.23 -17.70
CA LEU A 28 24.39 30.76 -16.30
C LEU A 28 23.22 31.44 -15.59
N ALA A 29 23.01 32.74 -15.81
CA ALA A 29 21.86 33.46 -15.25
C ALA A 29 20.53 32.88 -15.75
N LEU A 30 20.42 32.64 -17.07
CA LEU A 30 19.24 32.03 -17.67
C LEU A 30 19.05 30.59 -17.20
N LEU A 31 20.12 29.81 -17.07
CA LEU A 31 20.07 28.45 -16.55
C LEU A 31 19.56 28.42 -15.11
N GLY A 32 20.01 29.33 -14.26
CA GLY A 32 19.51 29.46 -12.88
C GLY A 32 18.01 29.72 -12.83
N ILE A 33 17.50 30.63 -13.67
CA ILE A 33 16.07 30.95 -13.77
C ILE A 33 15.25 29.71 -14.15
N ILE A 34 15.78 28.85 -15.02
CA ILE A 34 15.09 27.65 -15.50
C ILE A 34 15.16 26.50 -14.48
N LEU A 35 16.30 26.31 -13.81
CA LEU A 35 16.49 25.18 -12.90
C LEU A 35 15.64 25.28 -11.63
N VAL A 36 15.44 26.49 -11.09
CA VAL A 36 14.65 26.71 -9.87
C VAL A 36 13.22 26.12 -9.96
N PRO A 37 12.40 26.44 -10.97
CA PRO A 37 11.06 25.87 -11.08
C PRO A 37 11.09 24.37 -11.39
N ILE A 38 12.08 23.88 -12.15
CA ILE A 38 12.23 22.44 -12.46
C ILE A 38 12.43 21.64 -11.17
N PHE A 39 13.40 22.02 -10.34
CA PHE A 39 13.66 21.33 -9.08
C PHE A 39 12.49 21.48 -8.11
N SER A 40 11.88 22.66 -8.03
CA SER A 40 10.72 22.89 -7.18
C SER A 40 9.56 21.97 -7.55
N PHE A 41 9.27 21.83 -8.84
CA PHE A 41 8.22 20.93 -9.33
C PHE A 41 8.58 19.47 -9.09
N TYR A 42 9.83 19.07 -9.31
CA TYR A 42 10.30 17.72 -9.04
C TYR A 42 10.12 17.32 -7.57
N PHE A 43 10.58 18.14 -6.63
CA PHE A 43 10.43 17.86 -5.20
C PHE A 43 8.97 17.86 -4.77
N PHE A 44 8.17 18.79 -5.30
CA PHE A 44 6.74 18.79 -5.05
C PHE A 44 6.07 17.49 -5.51
N GLY A 45 6.37 17.04 -6.73
CA GLY A 45 5.83 15.80 -7.29
C GLY A 45 6.27 14.57 -6.48
N ALA A 46 7.56 14.47 -6.17
CA ALA A 46 8.11 13.36 -5.39
C ALA A 46 7.46 13.25 -4.00
N ASN A 47 7.37 14.37 -3.28
CA ASN A 47 6.76 14.41 -1.95
C ASN A 47 5.25 14.09 -1.99
N THR A 48 4.55 14.61 -3.00
CA THR A 48 3.11 14.35 -3.19
C THR A 48 2.86 12.88 -3.51
N TYR A 49 3.68 12.28 -4.37
CA TYR A 49 3.59 10.87 -4.71
C TYR A 49 3.86 9.99 -3.50
N GLU A 50 4.92 10.28 -2.72
CA GLU A 50 5.24 9.51 -1.53
C GLU A 50 4.12 9.55 -0.49
N ALA A 51 3.54 10.73 -0.25
CA ALA A 51 2.39 10.89 0.65
C ALA A 51 1.16 10.12 0.16
N ALA A 52 0.85 10.22 -1.14
CA ALA A 52 -0.25 9.49 -1.75
C ALA A 52 -0.06 7.98 -1.69
N GLN A 53 1.16 7.49 -1.91
CA GLN A 53 1.50 6.07 -1.86
C GLN A 53 1.30 5.50 -0.45
N LYS A 54 1.82 6.18 0.60
CA LYS A 54 1.63 5.75 2.00
C LYS A 54 0.15 5.65 2.35
N LYS A 55 -0.62 6.68 1.99
CA LYS A 55 -2.07 6.70 2.16
C LYS A 55 -2.80 5.59 1.40
N SER A 56 -2.36 5.31 0.18
CA SER A 56 -2.95 4.24 -0.65
C SER A 56 -2.62 2.85 -0.10
N ASN A 57 -1.40 2.63 0.41
CA ASN A 57 -0.98 1.36 0.96
C ASN A 57 -1.86 0.96 2.14
N ILE A 58 -2.00 1.86 3.13
CA ILE A 58 -2.79 1.57 4.33
C ILE A 58 -4.28 1.34 4.03
N GLN A 59 -4.86 2.08 3.09
CA GLN A 59 -6.24 1.86 2.66
C GLN A 59 -6.40 0.49 1.98
N ASN A 60 -5.48 0.16 1.07
CA ASN A 60 -5.51 -1.10 0.34
C ASN A 60 -5.31 -2.30 1.28
N ASP A 61 -4.37 -2.20 2.23
CA ASP A 61 -4.10 -3.27 3.20
C ASP A 61 -5.30 -3.56 4.09
N ILE A 62 -5.95 -2.53 4.63
CA ILE A 62 -7.16 -2.71 5.46
C ILE A 62 -8.32 -3.25 4.61
N LEU A 63 -8.47 -2.80 3.36
CA LEU A 63 -9.52 -3.29 2.45
C LEU A 63 -9.31 -4.77 2.10
N ILE A 64 -8.10 -5.16 1.70
CA ILE A 64 -7.74 -6.55 1.40
C ILE A 64 -8.00 -7.42 2.63
N ALA A 65 -7.59 -6.98 3.81
CA ALA A 65 -7.86 -7.70 5.04
C ALA A 65 -9.37 -7.86 5.32
N ALA A 66 -10.15 -6.78 5.18
CA ALA A 66 -11.58 -6.80 5.42
C ALA A 66 -12.32 -7.72 4.44
N GLU A 67 -11.98 -7.67 3.15
CA GLU A 67 -12.53 -8.55 2.13
C GLU A 67 -12.17 -10.01 2.39
N PHE A 68 -10.91 -10.28 2.73
CA PHE A 68 -10.43 -11.62 3.04
C PHE A 68 -11.13 -12.20 4.27
N ILE A 69 -11.15 -11.46 5.38
CA ILE A 69 -11.84 -11.85 6.62
C ILE A 69 -13.31 -12.12 6.33
N THR A 70 -13.98 -11.22 5.61
CA THR A 70 -15.39 -11.39 5.24
C THR A 70 -15.62 -12.68 4.46
N LYS A 71 -14.77 -12.96 3.47
CA LYS A 71 -14.88 -14.15 2.63
C LYS A 71 -14.71 -15.43 3.43
N GLU A 72 -13.64 -15.53 4.23
CA GLU A 72 -13.35 -16.74 5.01
C GLU A 72 -14.43 -16.98 6.07
N LEU A 73 -14.80 -15.94 6.83
CA LEU A 73 -15.79 -16.05 7.90
C LEU A 73 -17.18 -16.38 7.37
N ARG A 74 -17.59 -15.83 6.22
CA ARG A 74 -18.91 -16.11 5.62
C ARG A 74 -19.11 -17.61 5.35
N THR A 75 -18.03 -18.31 5.01
CA THR A 75 -18.05 -19.75 4.71
C THR A 75 -17.67 -20.66 5.87
N ALA A 76 -17.29 -20.11 7.02
CA ALA A 76 -16.82 -20.89 8.17
C ALA A 76 -17.96 -21.73 8.78
N THR A 77 -17.65 -22.99 9.10
CA THR A 77 -18.57 -23.94 9.74
C THR A 77 -18.47 -23.91 11.26
N ALA A 78 -17.28 -23.62 11.78
CA ALA A 78 -16.98 -23.46 13.20
C ALA A 78 -16.00 -22.30 13.41
N ILE A 79 -16.21 -21.52 14.48
CA ILE A 79 -15.39 -20.36 14.80
C ILE A 79 -15.11 -20.37 16.31
N SER A 80 -13.90 -19.98 16.68
CA SER A 80 -13.53 -19.67 18.05
C SER A 80 -12.72 -18.38 18.07
N LEU A 81 -13.11 -17.45 18.93
CA LEU A 81 -12.38 -16.21 19.15
C LEU A 81 -11.47 -16.42 20.37
N VAL A 82 -10.19 -16.15 20.22
CA VAL A 82 -9.18 -16.34 21.26
C VAL A 82 -8.25 -15.14 21.26
N GLU A 83 -7.94 -14.59 22.43
CA GLU A 83 -7.00 -13.47 22.57
C GLU A 83 -5.53 -13.89 22.40
N THR A 84 -5.22 -15.15 22.73
CA THR A 84 -3.87 -15.72 22.62
C THR A 84 -3.90 -16.98 21.77
N PRO A 85 -3.02 -17.13 20.75
CA PRO A 85 -2.98 -18.33 19.91
C PRO A 85 -2.76 -19.61 20.74
N ASN A 86 -3.82 -20.36 21.01
CA ASN A 86 -3.73 -21.64 21.72
C ASN A 86 -3.21 -22.73 20.78
N GLN A 87 -2.39 -23.64 21.31
CA GLN A 87 -1.70 -24.69 20.55
C GLN A 87 -2.63 -25.82 20.02
N ASN A 88 -3.95 -25.69 20.14
CA ASN A 88 -4.93 -26.68 19.68
C ASN A 88 -5.18 -26.60 18.16
N LYS A 89 -4.10 -26.76 17.40
CA LYS A 89 -4.08 -26.77 15.92
C LYS A 89 -4.88 -27.92 15.27
N GLY A 90 -5.43 -28.84 16.05
CA GLY A 90 -6.12 -30.02 15.55
C GLY A 90 -7.62 -29.83 15.26
N LEU A 91 -8.26 -28.80 15.81
CA LEU A 91 -9.72 -28.58 15.69
C LEU A 91 -10.10 -27.61 14.57
N TYR A 92 -9.17 -26.76 14.13
CA TYR A 92 -9.42 -25.72 13.14
C TYR A 92 -8.41 -25.83 12.01
N ASN A 93 -8.90 -25.74 10.77
CA ASN A 93 -8.07 -25.77 9.55
C ASN A 93 -7.36 -24.44 9.28
N SER A 94 -7.89 -23.33 9.81
CA SER A 94 -7.34 -22.00 9.65
C SER A 94 -7.44 -21.12 10.89
N SER A 95 -6.61 -20.07 10.91
CA SER A 95 -6.71 -18.97 11.87
C SER A 95 -6.35 -17.65 11.20
N ILE A 96 -7.01 -16.57 11.64
CA ILE A 96 -6.71 -15.20 11.24
C ILE A 96 -6.39 -14.45 12.54
N GLY A 97 -5.34 -13.62 12.52
CA GLY A 97 -5.02 -12.79 13.67
C GLY A 97 -3.97 -11.73 13.35
N LEU A 98 -3.85 -10.75 14.23
CA LEU A 98 -2.83 -9.71 14.13
C LEU A 98 -1.51 -10.20 14.71
N LYS A 99 -0.44 -10.14 13.92
CA LYS A 99 0.91 -10.50 14.37
C LYS A 99 1.96 -9.59 13.74
N LYS A 100 2.77 -8.96 14.60
CA LYS A 100 3.83 -8.01 14.19
C LYS A 100 3.31 -6.89 13.25
N GLY A 101 2.11 -6.39 13.53
CA GLY A 101 1.47 -5.35 12.73
C GLY A 101 0.95 -5.80 11.36
N CYS A 102 0.99 -7.10 11.05
CA CYS A 102 0.41 -7.70 9.85
C CYS A 102 -0.77 -8.58 10.22
N ILE A 103 -1.81 -8.60 9.40
CA ILE A 103 -2.82 -9.65 9.50
C ILE A 103 -2.24 -10.91 8.84
N GLU A 104 -2.07 -11.96 9.63
CA GLU A 104 -1.62 -13.27 9.17
C GLU A 104 -2.83 -14.20 9.00
N TYR A 105 -2.83 -14.96 7.91
CA TYR A 105 -3.70 -16.11 7.72
C TYR A 105 -2.89 -17.38 7.78
N ASN A 106 -3.25 -18.27 8.69
CA ASN A 106 -2.68 -19.61 8.75
C ASN A 106 -3.68 -20.60 8.19
N TYR A 107 -3.27 -21.42 7.24
CA TYR A 107 -4.04 -22.55 6.73
C TYR A 107 -3.15 -23.78 6.68
N ASN A 108 -3.58 -24.89 7.30
CA ASN A 108 -2.82 -26.14 7.34
C ASN A 108 -1.35 -25.97 7.78
N ASN A 109 -1.09 -25.15 8.80
CA ASN A 109 0.23 -24.79 9.32
C ASN A 109 1.09 -23.88 8.43
N ILE A 110 0.59 -23.43 7.28
CA ILE A 110 1.25 -22.45 6.43
C ILE A 110 0.73 -21.06 6.82
N SER A 111 1.60 -20.22 7.40
CA SER A 111 1.26 -18.82 7.66
C SER A 111 1.62 -17.95 6.45
N LYS A 112 0.68 -17.09 6.04
CA LYS A 112 0.84 -16.12 4.97
C LYS A 112 0.45 -14.72 5.51
N PRO A 113 1.34 -13.71 5.39
CA PRO A 113 0.94 -12.33 5.64
C PRO A 113 -0.01 -11.86 4.52
N LEU A 114 -1.12 -11.24 4.91
CA LEU A 114 -2.10 -10.66 3.99
C LEU A 114 -1.84 -9.16 3.74
N THR A 115 -1.26 -8.48 4.72
CA THR A 115 -1.03 -7.03 4.71
C THR A 115 0.44 -6.70 4.99
N ASN A 116 0.83 -5.46 4.72
CA ASN A 116 2.07 -4.91 5.26
C ASN A 116 1.99 -4.73 6.79
N SER A 117 3.12 -4.33 7.39
CA SER A 117 3.25 -4.10 8.84
C SER A 117 2.77 -2.68 9.20
N ASN A 118 1.49 -2.42 8.96
CA ASN A 118 0.83 -1.13 9.18
C ASN A 118 -0.55 -1.29 9.84
N ILE A 119 -0.93 -2.50 10.25
CA ILE A 119 -2.16 -2.77 11.02
C ILE A 119 -1.84 -2.66 12.50
N VAL A 120 -2.60 -1.82 13.21
CA VAL A 120 -2.40 -1.55 14.64
C VAL A 120 -3.36 -2.36 15.50
N GLU A 121 -4.58 -2.56 15.02
CA GLU A 121 -5.63 -3.20 15.79
C GLU A 121 -6.53 -4.05 14.90
N LEU A 122 -6.87 -5.24 15.38
CA LEU A 122 -7.89 -6.11 14.82
C LEU A 122 -8.74 -6.57 16.01
N ASN A 123 -10.04 -6.31 15.98
CA ASN A 123 -10.97 -6.84 16.98
C ASN A 123 -12.09 -7.57 16.27
N LEU A 124 -12.43 -8.75 16.76
CA LEU A 124 -13.58 -9.52 16.32
C LEU A 124 -14.55 -9.66 17.50
N THR A 125 -15.84 -9.58 17.24
CA THR A 125 -16.90 -9.74 18.24
C THR A 125 -18.02 -10.56 17.65
N LEU A 126 -18.32 -11.68 18.29
CA LEU A 126 -19.42 -12.56 17.94
C LEU A 126 -20.53 -12.42 18.98
N LYS A 127 -21.73 -12.03 18.54
CA LYS A 127 -22.87 -11.83 19.42
C LYS A 127 -23.59 -13.14 19.72
N LYS A 128 -23.98 -13.33 20.98
CA LYS A 128 -24.80 -14.45 21.46
C LYS A 128 -26.07 -14.60 20.61
N ASN A 129 -26.43 -15.86 20.35
CA ASN A 129 -27.63 -16.23 19.59
C ASN A 129 -27.72 -15.56 18.21
N SER A 130 -26.59 -15.12 17.65
CA SER A 130 -26.50 -14.48 16.36
C SER A 130 -25.50 -15.20 15.49
N ASN A 131 -25.78 -15.26 14.19
CA ASN A 131 -24.82 -15.68 13.17
C ASN A 131 -24.09 -14.47 12.57
N ILE A 132 -24.04 -13.34 13.28
CA ILE A 132 -23.35 -12.13 12.83
C ILE A 132 -22.09 -11.96 13.66
N LEU A 133 -20.96 -11.86 12.96
CA LEU A 133 -19.69 -11.45 13.52
C LEU A 133 -19.40 -10.01 13.08
N GLU A 134 -19.09 -9.15 14.04
CA GLU A 134 -18.63 -7.79 13.81
C GLU A 134 -17.10 -7.75 13.93
N PHE A 135 -16.42 -7.08 13.01
CA PHE A 135 -14.98 -6.90 13.11
C PHE A 135 -14.57 -5.47 12.83
N TYR A 136 -13.47 -5.08 13.46
CA TYR A 136 -12.90 -3.74 13.39
C TYR A 136 -11.40 -3.83 13.13
N ILE A 137 -10.92 -3.07 12.16
CA ILE A 137 -9.51 -3.01 11.77
C ILE A 137 -9.06 -1.55 11.83
N ILE A 138 -7.96 -1.28 12.51
CA ILE A 138 -7.23 -0.02 12.44
C ILE A 138 -5.89 -0.28 11.76
N GLY A 139 -5.58 0.53 10.77
CA GLY A 139 -4.22 0.67 10.28
C GLY A 139 -3.73 2.11 10.33
N GLU A 140 -2.42 2.27 10.52
CA GLU A 140 -1.73 3.55 10.64
C GLU A 140 -0.48 3.57 9.78
N GLU A 141 -0.28 4.67 9.05
CA GLU A 141 0.97 4.91 8.33
C GLU A 141 1.36 6.39 8.43
N GLY A 142 2.42 6.69 9.19
CA GLY A 142 2.81 8.06 9.50
C GLY A 142 1.81 8.75 10.43
N LYS A 143 1.12 9.77 9.94
CA LYS A 143 0.05 10.49 10.67
C LYS A 143 -1.36 10.09 10.22
N ASP A 144 -1.45 9.33 9.14
CA ASP A 144 -2.74 8.93 8.58
C ASP A 144 -3.19 7.62 9.23
N GLN A 145 -4.48 7.57 9.55
CA GLN A 145 -5.12 6.42 10.16
C GLN A 145 -6.38 6.08 9.38
N TYR A 146 -6.57 4.79 9.12
CA TYR A 146 -7.75 4.26 8.45
C TYR A 146 -8.39 3.19 9.31
N ARG A 147 -9.72 3.15 9.24
CA ARG A 147 -10.54 2.28 10.07
C ARG A 147 -11.63 1.64 9.21
N ILE A 148 -11.82 0.34 9.35
CA ILE A 148 -12.97 -0.36 8.80
C ILE A 148 -13.71 -1.05 9.95
N HIS A 149 -15.02 -0.82 10.00
CA HIS A 149 -15.94 -1.59 10.82
C HIS A 149 -16.90 -2.32 9.87
N SER A 150 -16.98 -3.64 10.00
CA SER A 150 -17.80 -4.48 9.13
C SER A 150 -18.55 -5.53 9.91
N LYS A 151 -19.61 -6.06 9.30
CA LYS A 151 -20.44 -7.13 9.85
C LYS A 151 -20.60 -8.23 8.82
N VAL A 152 -20.41 -9.48 9.26
CA VAL A 152 -20.43 -10.65 8.40
C VAL A 152 -21.45 -11.64 8.93
N THR A 153 -22.37 -12.06 8.06
CA THR A 153 -23.26 -13.18 8.35
C THR A 153 -22.53 -14.50 8.06
N LEU A 154 -22.46 -15.36 9.07
CA LEU A 154 -21.86 -16.68 9.04
C LEU A 154 -22.89 -17.66 8.47
N LEU A 155 -22.76 -18.03 7.20
CA LEU A 155 -23.81 -18.78 6.49
C LEU A 155 -23.81 -20.27 6.81
N ASN A 156 -22.64 -20.83 7.10
CA ASN A 156 -22.43 -22.26 7.28
C ASN A 156 -22.30 -22.67 8.75
N LEU A 157 -22.58 -21.76 9.69
CA LEU A 157 -22.39 -22.01 11.11
C LEU A 157 -23.41 -23.05 11.62
N GLU A 158 -22.92 -24.20 12.07
CA GLU A 158 -23.79 -25.32 12.49
C GLU A 158 -24.50 -25.06 13.83
N LYS A 159 -23.89 -24.26 14.71
CA LYS A 159 -24.45 -23.93 16.03
C LYS A 159 -24.20 -22.47 16.38
N LEU A 160 -25.24 -21.80 16.84
CA LEU A 160 -25.14 -20.42 17.30
C LEU A 160 -24.32 -20.32 18.59
N PRO A 161 -23.55 -19.24 18.75
CA PRO A 161 -22.80 -18.97 19.98
C PRO A 161 -23.76 -18.78 21.16
N VAL A 162 -23.46 -19.45 22.28
CA VAL A 162 -24.30 -19.42 23.49
C VAL A 162 -23.96 -18.23 24.40
N GLN A 163 -22.82 -17.59 24.16
CA GLN A 163 -22.29 -16.42 24.88
C GLN A 163 -21.65 -15.45 23.88
N ASP A 164 -21.51 -14.19 24.27
CA ASP A 164 -20.72 -13.22 23.51
C ASP A 164 -19.24 -13.62 23.59
N SER A 165 -18.50 -13.47 22.50
CA SER A 165 -17.06 -13.69 22.48
C SER A 165 -16.35 -12.61 21.68
N SER A 166 -15.14 -12.27 22.13
CA SER A 166 -14.25 -11.30 21.50
C SER A 166 -12.86 -11.90 21.33
N GLY A 167 -12.12 -11.43 20.33
CA GLY A 167 -10.76 -11.90 20.01
C GLY A 167 -10.01 -10.88 19.14
N VAL A 168 -8.69 -11.08 19.03
CA VAL A 168 -7.72 -10.13 18.45
C VAL A 168 -6.89 -10.81 17.35
#